data_AF-A0ABD0W4Y8-F1
#
_entry.id   AF-A0ABD0W4Y8-F1
#
_cell.length_a   1.000
_cell.length_b   1.000
_cell.length_c   1.000
_cell.angle_alpha   90.00
_cell.angle_beta   90.00
_cell.angle_gamma   90.00
#
_symmetry.space_group_name_H-M   'P 1'
#
loop_
_entity.id
_entity.type
_entity.pdbx_description
1 polymer ?
#
loop_
_entity_poly.entity_id
_entity_poly.type
_entity_poly.pdbx_seq_one_letter_code
_entity_poly.pdbx_strand_id
1 'polypeptide(L)'
;MCKLFDTQQFLTELQGYAHHGRPLPRHQVVLCFGDEYPDPQRQIKMITAQVEPVFARDLLYFTQQSSSSYLRGYTETAPAPGDYQRTLQHMQE
;
A
#
# COMPACT_ATOMS: atom_id res chain seq x y z
N MET A 1 13.74 -6.64 -19.31
CA MET A 1 13.21 -5.70 -18.31
C MET A 1 13.23 -6.40 -16.95
N CYS A 2 13.92 -5.84 -15.96
CA CYS A 2 13.93 -6.39 -14.59
C CYS A 2 12.78 -5.77 -13.79
N LYS A 3 11.92 -6.58 -13.16
CA LYS A 3 10.78 -6.11 -12.35
C LYS A 3 11.23 -6.01 -10.88
N LEU A 4 11.20 -4.80 -10.32
CA LEU A 4 11.67 -4.54 -8.95
C LEU A 4 10.57 -4.70 -7.89
N PHE A 5 9.32 -4.56 -8.30
CA PHE A 5 8.16 -4.64 -7.43
C PHE A 5 6.98 -5.28 -8.16
N ASP A 6 6.31 -6.24 -7.52
CA ASP A 6 5.11 -6.89 -8.03
C ASP A 6 3.89 -6.54 -7.19
N THR A 7 3.05 -5.66 -7.73
CA THR A 7 1.83 -5.20 -7.07
C THR A 7 0.84 -6.33 -6.79
N GLN A 8 0.68 -7.28 -7.71
CA GLN A 8 -0.30 -8.35 -7.51
C GLN A 8 0.16 -9.30 -6.41
N GLN A 9 1.44 -9.68 -6.45
CA GLN A 9 2.04 -10.50 -5.39
C GLN A 9 1.97 -9.81 -4.03
N PHE A 10 2.31 -8.51 -3.97
CA PHE A 10 2.22 -7.72 -2.73
C PHE A 10 0.80 -7.73 -2.15
N LEU A 11 -0.23 -7.53 -2.98
CA LEU A 11 -1.62 -7.53 -2.51
C LEU A 11 -2.06 -8.91 -1.99
N THR A 12 -1.62 -10.01 -2.64
CA THR A 12 -1.87 -11.37 -2.15
C THR A 12 -1.20 -11.62 -0.80
N GLU A 13 0.07 -11.22 -0.64
CA GLU A 13 0.79 -11.33 0.63
C GLU A 13 0.15 -10.48 1.73
N LEU A 14 -0.31 -9.27 1.40
CA LEU A 14 -1.01 -8.37 2.32
C LEU A 14 -2.32 -8.97 2.83
N GLN A 15 -3.12 -9.60 1.96
CA GLN A 15 -4.33 -10.32 2.36
C GLN A 15 -3.98 -11.50 3.29
N GLY A 16 -2.92 -12.24 2.96
CA GLY A 16 -2.41 -13.30 3.82
C GLY A 16 -1.98 -12.81 5.20
N TYR A 17 -1.31 -11.65 5.25
CA TYR A 17 -0.90 -11.00 6.49
C TYR A 17 -2.12 -10.61 7.32
N ALA A 18 -3.11 -9.95 6.72
CA ALA A 18 -4.29 -9.44 7.41
C ALA A 18 -5.23 -10.54 7.95
N HIS A 19 -5.42 -11.64 7.20
CA HIS A 19 -6.45 -12.63 7.52
C HIS A 19 -5.92 -13.96 8.05
N HIS A 20 -4.67 -14.32 7.75
CA HIS A 20 -4.15 -15.66 7.97
C HIS A 20 -2.89 -15.68 8.85
N GLY A 21 -2.55 -14.54 9.48
CA GLY A 21 -1.36 -14.43 10.33
C GLY A 21 -0.06 -14.71 9.60
N ARG A 22 -0.03 -14.50 8.27
CA ARG A 22 1.19 -14.65 7.48
C ARG A 22 2.21 -13.55 7.85
N PRO A 23 3.48 -13.69 7.47
CA PRO A 23 4.47 -12.64 7.67
C PRO A 23 4.13 -11.33 6.97
N LEU A 24 4.71 -10.23 7.46
CA LEU A 24 4.57 -8.89 6.89
C LEU A 24 5.15 -8.83 5.46
N PRO A 25 4.40 -8.35 4.45
CA PRO A 25 4.91 -8.23 3.09
C PRO A 25 6.01 -7.17 2.99
N ARG A 26 7.07 -7.47 2.23
CA ARG A 26 8.15 -6.53 1.94
C ARG A 26 7.73 -5.59 0.81
N HIS A 27 7.93 -4.29 1.01
CA HIS A 27 7.62 -3.28 0.00
C HIS A 27 8.78 -2.36 -0.36
N GLN A 28 9.89 -2.40 0.39
CA GLN A 28 11.06 -1.59 0.11
C GLN A 28 12.04 -2.33 -0.81
N VAL A 29 12.49 -1.63 -1.85
CA VAL A 29 13.57 -2.02 -2.77
C VAL A 29 14.81 -1.20 -2.45
N VAL A 30 15.97 -1.84 -2.35
CA VAL A 30 17.26 -1.16 -2.17
C VAL A 30 18.04 -1.30 -3.46
N LEU A 31 18.44 -0.17 -4.02
CA LEU A 31 19.30 -0.08 -5.20
C LEU A 31 20.70 0.31 -4.75
N CYS A 32 21.70 -0.43 -5.20
CA CYS A 32 23.10 -0.13 -4.96
C CYS A 32 23.73 0.36 -6.25
N PHE A 33 24.36 1.52 -6.22
CA PHE A 33 25.05 2.16 -7.33
C PHE A 33 26.54 2.26 -7.00
N GLY A 34 27.36 1.95 -7.99
CA GLY A 34 28.81 1.91 -7.84
C GLY A 34 29.32 0.61 -8.44
N ASP A 35 29.69 0.67 -9.71
CA ASP A 35 30.60 -0.24 -10.39
C ASP A 35 30.84 0.34 -11.80
N GLU A 36 31.91 1.12 -11.95
CA GLU A 36 32.62 1.19 -13.22
C GLU A 36 33.97 0.50 -12.98
N TYR A 37 34.12 -0.70 -13.54
CA TYR A 37 35.35 -1.39 -14.01
C TYR A 37 36.67 -1.22 -13.21
N PRO A 38 37.43 -2.31 -12.94
CA PRO A 38 38.29 -2.41 -11.77
C PRO A 38 39.46 -1.42 -11.79
N ASP A 39 39.41 -0.43 -10.90
CA ASP A 39 40.61 0.19 -10.33
C ASP A 39 40.78 -0.35 -8.90
N PRO A 40 41.66 -1.34 -8.67
CA PRO A 40 41.91 -1.91 -7.34
C PRO A 40 42.39 -0.89 -6.29
N GLN A 41 42.80 0.31 -6.71
CA GLN A 41 43.35 1.35 -5.85
C GLN A 41 42.29 2.36 -5.38
N ARG A 42 41.07 2.36 -5.94
CA ARG A 42 40.02 3.30 -5.55
C ARG A 42 39.09 2.74 -4.48
N GLN A 43 38.87 3.51 -3.42
CA GLN A 43 37.76 3.27 -2.49
C GLN A 43 36.44 3.33 -3.26
N ILE A 44 35.74 2.20 -3.34
CA ILE A 44 34.42 2.08 -3.96
C ILE A 44 33.44 2.90 -3.11
N LYS A 45 33.00 4.05 -3.61
CA LYS A 45 31.92 4.81 -2.98
C LYS A 45 30.59 4.23 -3.44
N MET A 46 30.08 3.26 -2.68
CA MET A 46 28.73 2.74 -2.90
C MET A 46 27.71 3.80 -2.51
N ILE A 47 26.81 4.12 -3.44
CA ILE A 47 25.62 4.93 -3.17
C ILE A 47 24.44 3.97 -3.10
N THR A 48 23.65 4.05 -2.03
CA THR A 48 22.43 3.25 -1.90
C THR A 48 21.20 4.16 -2.00
N ALA A 49 20.19 3.71 -2.73
CA ALA A 49 18.87 4.34 -2.76
C ALA A 49 17.83 3.34 -2.26
N GLN A 50 17.06 3.75 -1.26
CA GLN A 50 15.90 2.99 -0.80
C GLN A 50 14.65 3.57 -1.48
N VAL A 51 13.87 2.69 -2.11
CA VAL A 51 12.66 3.04 -2.83
C VAL A 51 11.50 2.28 -2.20
N GLU A 52 10.48 3.00 -1.78
CA GLU A 52 9.21 2.44 -1.31
C GLU A 52 8.06 2.94 -2.19
N PRO A 53 7.16 2.05 -2.68
CA PRO A 53 5.90 2.48 -3.25
C PRO A 53 5.00 3.02 -2.14
N VAL A 54 4.64 4.31 -2.21
CA VAL A 54 3.83 4.99 -1.20
C VAL A 54 2.53 4.23 -0.89
N PHE A 55 1.84 3.75 -1.93
CA PHE A 55 0.61 2.99 -1.75
C PHE A 55 0.82 1.70 -0.93
N ALA A 56 1.97 1.04 -1.07
CA ALA A 56 2.26 -0.20 -0.37
C ALA A 56 2.48 0.06 1.12
N ARG A 57 3.20 1.15 1.45
CA ARG A 57 3.36 1.61 2.83
C ARG A 57 2.02 1.98 3.46
N ASP A 58 1.20 2.75 2.75
CA ASP A 58 -0.08 3.24 3.27
C ASP A 58 -1.06 2.08 3.50
N LEU A 59 -1.15 1.12 2.57
CA LEU A 59 -1.94 -0.11 2.74
C LEU A 59 -1.48 -0.90 3.97
N LEU A 60 -0.17 -1.04 4.17
CA LEU A 60 0.37 -1.73 5.34
C LEU A 60 -0.02 -1.03 6.64
N TYR A 61 0.11 0.30 6.68
CA TYR A 61 -0.30 1.13 7.80
C TYR A 61 -1.78 0.97 8.15
N PHE A 62 -2.66 0.92 7.15
CA PHE A 62 -4.10 0.69 7.38
C PHE A 62 -4.41 -0.73 7.83
N THR A 63 -3.74 -1.75 7.29
CA THR A 63 -3.97 -3.14 7.73
C THR A 63 -3.57 -3.35 9.20
N GLN A 64 -2.46 -2.75 9.64
CA GLN A 64 -2.04 -2.79 11.04
C GLN A 64 -3.03 -2.07 11.97
N GLN A 65 -3.58 -0.94 11.53
CA GLN A 65 -4.61 -0.22 12.28
C GLN A 65 -5.97 -0.91 12.28
N SER A 66 -6.29 -1.72 11.25
CA SER A 66 -7.56 -2.44 11.18
C SER A 66 -7.75 -3.48 12.29
N SER A 67 -6.67 -3.88 12.96
CA SER A 67 -6.70 -4.59 14.25
C SER A 67 -7.44 -3.81 15.36
N SER A 68 -7.65 -2.50 15.17
CA SER A 68 -8.52 -1.62 15.93
C SER A 68 -9.55 -0.98 14.98
N SER A 69 -10.64 -1.68 14.70
CA SER A 69 -12.00 -1.12 14.57
C SER A 69 -12.20 0.30 13.99
N TYR A 70 -11.75 0.65 12.77
CA TYR A 70 -12.12 1.97 12.16
C TYR A 70 -12.70 1.94 10.73
N LEU A 71 -12.80 0.78 10.06
CA LEU A 71 -13.42 0.70 8.72
C LEU A 71 -14.94 0.40 8.72
N ARG A 72 -15.65 0.64 9.83
CA ARG A 72 -17.12 0.54 9.87
C ARG A 72 -17.83 1.82 9.39
N GLY A 73 -17.11 2.89 9.05
CA GLY A 73 -17.72 4.18 8.71
C GLY A 73 -18.12 4.38 7.24
N TYR A 74 -17.44 3.73 6.30
CA TYR A 74 -17.64 4.01 4.86
C TYR A 74 -18.79 3.22 4.20
N THR A 75 -19.28 2.15 4.83
CA THR A 75 -20.38 1.34 4.27
C THR A 75 -21.75 1.72 4.80
N GLU A 76 -21.87 2.54 5.86
CA GLU A 76 -23.16 2.87 6.49
C GLU A 76 -23.72 4.24 6.06
N THR A 77 -22.96 5.03 5.30
CA THR A 77 -23.38 6.39 4.88
C THR A 77 -23.75 6.52 3.40
N ALA A 78 -23.73 5.43 2.62
CA ALA A 78 -24.32 5.46 1.28
C ALA A 78 -25.85 5.32 1.44
N PRO A 79 -26.66 6.36 1.13
CA PRO A 79 -28.10 6.24 1.19
C PRO A 79 -28.54 5.18 0.19
N ALA A 80 -29.45 4.30 0.62
CA ALA A 80 -30.01 3.28 -0.24
C ALA A 80 -30.63 3.92 -1.49
N PRO A 81 -30.67 3.23 -2.65
CA PRO A 81 -31.14 3.81 -3.93
C PRO A 81 -32.60 4.30 -3.96
N GLY A 82 -33.33 4.32 -2.84
CA GLY A 82 -34.70 4.79 -2.72
C GLY A 82 -34.90 6.09 -1.91
N ASP A 83 -33.89 6.57 -1.16
CA ASP A 83 -34.10 7.69 -0.23
C ASP A 83 -34.04 9.07 -0.90
N TYR A 84 -33.42 9.18 -2.09
CA TYR A 84 -33.35 10.43 -2.85
C TYR A 84 -34.74 11.00 -3.20
N GLN A 85 -35.71 10.12 -3.41
CA GLN A 85 -37.05 10.51 -3.86
C GLN A 85 -37.89 11.11 -2.72
N ARG A 86 -37.62 10.70 -1.47
CA ARG A 86 -38.30 11.22 -0.28
C ARG A 86 -37.82 12.63 0.10
N THR A 87 -36.53 12.91 -0.06
CA THR A 87 -35.94 14.21 0.29
C THR A 87 -36.41 15.33 -0.66
N LEU A 88 -36.68 15.02 -1.93
CA LEU A 88 -37.19 16.00 -2.88
C LEU A 88 -38.65 16.39 -2.63
N GLN A 89 -39.48 15.49 -2.10
CA GLN A 89 -40.88 15.80 -1.77
C GLN A 89 -41.00 16.75 -0.57
N HIS A 90 -40.12 16.63 0.42
CA HIS A 90 -40.15 17.48 1.62
C HIS A 90 -39.70 18.92 1.39
N MET A 91 -39.07 19.24 0.26
CA MET A 91 -38.63 20.60 -0.07
C MET A 91 -39.71 21.45 -0.75
N GLN A 92 -40.90 20.89 -0.98
CA GLN A 92 -41.97 21.51 -1.77
C GLN A 92 -43.22 21.87 -0.95
N GLU A 93 -43.14 21.82 0.39
CA GLU A 93 -44.14 22.36 1.34
C GLU A 93 -43.62 23.62 2.05
#